data_AF-A0A7C8P4M5-F1
#
_entry.id   AF-A0A7C8P4M5-F1
#
_cell.length_a   1.000
_cell.length_b   1.000
_cell.length_c   1.000
_cell.angle_alpha   90.00
_cell.angle_beta   90.00
_cell.angle_gamma   90.00
#
_symmetry.space_group_name_H-M   'P 1'
#
loop_
_entity.id
_entity.type
_entity.pdbx_description
1 polymer ?
#
loop_
_entity_poly.entity_id
_entity_poly.type
_entity_poly.pdbx_seq_one_letter_code
_entity_poly.pdbx_strand_id
1 'polypeptide(L)'
;MNVSGPAVSKAWRLFKSSPSNPNPTLIILHDELEKPVGKVKYKKDGSAGGHNGLSSIRDSLAGQKTTIHKIGLGIGRPESRDKNVVAEYVLGRMSSREKDLMIEEALPVVLQMIEDIGTGKLK
;
A
#
# COMPACT_ATOMS: atom_id res chain seq x y z
N MET A 1 -2.08 -4.14 -12.77
CA MET A 1 -2.53 -3.05 -11.88
C MET A 1 -1.84 -1.71 -12.17
N ASN A 2 -1.55 -1.39 -13.43
CA ASN A 2 -0.78 -0.20 -13.85
C ASN A 2 -1.62 1.09 -13.99
N VAL A 3 -2.94 1.01 -13.82
CA VAL A 3 -3.89 2.13 -14.01
C VAL A 3 -4.68 2.48 -12.74
N SER A 4 -4.14 2.18 -11.55
CA SER A 4 -4.81 2.49 -10.27
C SER A 4 -4.90 3.99 -9.99
N GLY A 5 -3.98 4.79 -10.54
CA GLY A 5 -3.81 6.19 -10.17
C GLY A 5 -4.98 7.13 -10.51
N PRO A 6 -5.55 7.12 -11.73
CA PRO A 6 -6.64 8.01 -12.10
C PRO A 6 -7.88 7.86 -11.20
N ALA A 7 -8.23 6.61 -10.85
CA ALA A 7 -9.36 6.32 -9.97
C ALA A 7 -9.11 6.85 -8.55
N VAL A 8 -7.94 6.55 -7.98
CA VAL A 8 -7.54 7.05 -6.65
C VAL A 8 -7.49 8.57 -6.61
N SER A 9 -6.88 9.20 -7.62
CA SER A 9 -6.72 10.66 -7.72
C SER A 9 -8.07 11.38 -7.77
N LYS A 10 -9.05 10.84 -8.53
CA LYS A 10 -10.41 11.37 -8.59
C LYS A 10 -11.15 11.21 -7.25
N ALA A 11 -11.12 10.01 -6.66
CA ALA A 11 -11.78 9.72 -5.38
C ALA A 11 -11.21 10.60 -4.26
N TRP A 12 -9.87 10.71 -4.18
CA TRP A 12 -9.19 11.53 -3.20
C TRP A 12 -9.57 13.00 -3.32
N ARG A 13 -9.63 13.54 -4.55
CA ARG A 13 -10.02 14.94 -4.78
C ARG A 13 -11.42 15.23 -4.24
N LEU A 14 -12.38 14.34 -4.50
CA LEU A 14 -13.76 14.48 -4.01
C LEU A 14 -13.82 14.37 -2.48
N PHE A 15 -13.11 13.38 -1.91
CA PHE A 15 -13.09 13.14 -0.48
C PHE A 15 -12.52 14.34 0.30
N LYS A 16 -11.37 14.87 -0.14
CA LYS A 16 -10.71 15.99 0.54
C LYS A 16 -11.37 17.35 0.34
N SER A 17 -12.18 17.52 -0.70
CA SER A 17 -12.94 18.76 -0.91
C SER A 17 -14.17 18.88 0.00
N SER A 18 -14.55 17.80 0.69
CA SER A 18 -15.69 17.81 1.61
C SER A 18 -15.35 18.59 2.88
N PRO A 19 -16.17 19.58 3.30
CA PRO A 19 -15.98 20.28 4.57
C PRO A 19 -16.02 19.37 5.80
N SER A 20 -16.67 18.21 5.69
CA SER A 20 -16.72 17.19 6.76
C SER A 20 -15.38 16.47 6.98
N ASN A 21 -14.41 16.67 6.09
CA ASN A 21 -13.08 16.04 6.14
C ASN A 21 -11.98 17.10 6.21
N PRO A 22 -11.84 17.84 7.33
CA PRO A 22 -10.89 18.95 7.42
C PRO A 22 -9.42 18.53 7.32
N ASN A 23 -9.11 17.30 7.75
CA ASN A 23 -7.76 16.73 7.72
C ASN A 23 -7.79 15.31 7.15
N PRO A 24 -8.08 15.16 5.85
CA PRO A 24 -8.17 13.84 5.25
C PRO A 24 -6.77 13.22 5.18
N THR A 25 -6.68 11.91 5.42
CA THR A 25 -5.43 11.15 5.31
C THR A 25 -5.54 10.08 4.25
N LEU A 26 -4.54 10.00 3.36
CA LEU A 26 -4.47 8.97 2.33
C LEU A 26 -3.51 7.86 2.77
N ILE A 27 -4.06 6.67 2.97
CA ILE A 27 -3.32 5.45 3.29
C ILE A 27 -3.49 4.46 2.13
N ILE A 28 -2.40 3.88 1.65
CA ILE A 28 -2.38 2.86 0.61
C ILE A 28 -1.82 1.56 1.19
N LEU A 29 -2.65 0.53 1.20
CA LEU A 29 -2.23 -0.85 1.43
C LEU A 29 -1.75 -1.45 0.10
N HIS A 30 -0.60 -2.13 0.09
CA HIS A 30 -0.08 -2.77 -1.10
C HIS A 30 0.73 -4.04 -0.74
N ASP A 31 0.97 -4.92 -1.70
CA ASP A 31 1.90 -6.04 -1.54
C ASP A 31 3.36 -5.56 -1.49
N GLU A 32 4.16 -6.15 -0.59
CA GLU A 32 5.57 -5.85 -0.39
C GLU A 32 6.40 -7.12 -0.54
N LEU A 33 7.17 -7.18 -1.64
CA LEU A 33 8.02 -8.32 -1.95
C LEU A 33 9.20 -8.45 -0.97
N GLU A 34 9.70 -7.34 -0.45
CA GLU A 34 10.91 -7.34 0.39
C GLU A 34 10.64 -7.72 1.85
N LYS A 35 9.40 -8.04 2.19
CA LYS A 35 9.01 -8.48 3.54
C LYS A 35 8.41 -9.88 3.50
N PRO A 36 8.78 -10.76 4.46
CA PRO A 36 8.13 -12.06 4.59
C PRO A 36 6.62 -11.94 4.82
N VAL A 37 5.90 -13.01 4.49
CA VAL A 37 4.47 -13.14 4.77
C VAL A 37 4.16 -12.86 6.24
N GLY A 38 3.12 -12.07 6.50
CA GLY A 38 2.73 -11.66 7.86
C GLY A 38 3.49 -10.44 8.40
N LYS A 39 4.57 -9.99 7.75
CA LYS A 39 5.31 -8.80 8.18
C LYS A 39 4.85 -7.55 7.45
N VAL A 40 4.82 -6.43 8.16
CA VAL A 40 4.32 -5.14 7.64
C VAL A 40 5.47 -4.13 7.56
N LYS A 41 5.42 -3.26 6.56
CA LYS A 41 6.36 -2.15 6.41
C LYS A 41 5.62 -0.85 6.17
N TYR A 42 5.83 0.12 7.04
CA TYR A 42 5.35 1.47 6.85
C TYR A 42 6.36 2.31 6.07
N LYS A 43 5.87 3.16 5.16
CA LYS A 43 6.66 4.21 4.55
C LYS A 43 5.79 5.42 4.23
N LYS A 44 6.20 6.59 4.72
CA LYS A 44 5.65 7.87 4.28
C LYS A 44 6.34 8.33 3.01
N ASP A 45 5.55 8.67 2.00
CA ASP A 45 6.01 9.16 0.71
C ASP A 45 7.14 8.27 0.11
N GLY A 46 7.95 8.85 -0.79
CA GLY A 46 9.07 8.16 -1.43
C GLY A 46 8.69 7.24 -2.59
N SER A 47 9.69 6.54 -3.12
CA SER A 47 9.57 5.78 -4.37
C SER A 47 8.54 4.65 -4.32
N ALA A 48 8.05 4.25 -5.50
CA ALA A 48 7.12 3.14 -5.71
C ALA A 48 7.78 1.75 -5.59
N GLY A 49 9.11 1.67 -5.46
CA GLY A 49 9.81 0.39 -5.27
C GLY A 49 9.64 -0.62 -6.42
N GLY A 50 9.31 -0.16 -7.63
CA GLY A 50 8.99 -1.03 -8.77
C GLY A 50 7.53 -1.51 -8.81
N HIS A 51 6.70 -1.14 -7.83
CA HIS A 51 5.28 -1.50 -7.81
C HIS A 51 4.48 -0.59 -8.76
N ASN A 52 3.98 -1.17 -9.86
CA ASN A 52 3.29 -0.44 -10.93
C ASN A 52 2.06 0.36 -10.45
N GLY A 53 1.25 -0.20 -9.54
CA GLY A 53 0.11 0.50 -8.94
C GLY A 53 0.51 1.76 -8.16
N LEU A 54 1.50 1.66 -7.26
CA LEU A 54 2.05 2.79 -6.52
C LEU A 54 2.64 3.86 -7.44
N SER A 55 3.33 3.47 -8.53
CA SER A 55 3.83 4.44 -9.51
C SER A 55 2.66 5.21 -10.14
N SER A 56 1.65 4.49 -10.64
CA SER A 56 0.44 5.08 -11.22
C SER A 56 -0.23 6.08 -10.28
N ILE A 57 -0.37 5.72 -9.00
CA ILE A 57 -1.00 6.57 -7.98
C ILE A 57 -0.16 7.82 -7.71
N ARG A 58 1.15 7.67 -7.49
CA ARG A 58 2.04 8.81 -7.25
C ARG A 58 2.00 9.80 -8.42
N ASP A 59 2.10 9.28 -9.64
CA ASP A 59 2.14 10.12 -10.84
C ASP A 59 0.80 10.85 -11.05
N SER A 60 -0.33 10.18 -10.76
CA SER A 60 -1.67 10.79 -10.82
C SER A 60 -1.97 11.79 -9.70
N LEU A 61 -1.18 11.78 -8.61
CA LEU A 61 -1.34 12.68 -7.46
C LEU A 61 -0.30 13.81 -7.42
N ALA A 62 0.67 13.85 -8.35
CA ALA A 62 1.79 14.78 -8.32
C ALA A 62 1.39 16.28 -8.21
N GLY A 63 0.24 16.67 -8.74
CA GLY A 63 -0.30 18.04 -8.64
C GLY A 63 -1.18 18.31 -7.41
N GLN A 64 -1.51 17.30 -6.60
CA GLN A 64 -2.50 17.40 -5.53
C GLN A 64 -1.92 17.72 -4.15
N LYS A 65 -0.59 17.94 -4.03
CA LYS A 65 0.16 18.15 -2.76
C LYS A 65 -0.37 17.24 -1.64
N THR A 66 -0.31 15.93 -1.87
CA THR A 66 -0.88 14.92 -0.99
C THR A 66 0.24 14.06 -0.43
N THR A 67 0.34 14.01 0.89
CA THR A 67 1.17 13.02 1.58
C THR A 67 0.53 11.65 1.44
N ILE A 68 1.34 10.66 1.07
CA ILE A 68 0.90 9.28 0.89
C ILE A 68 1.53 8.42 1.98
N HIS A 69 0.71 7.86 2.84
CA HIS A 69 1.12 6.82 3.78
C HIS A 69 1.00 5.47 3.07
N LYS A 70 2.07 4.70 3.00
CA LYS A 70 2.07 3.35 2.43
C LYS A 70 2.28 2.33 3.54
N ILE A 71 1.46 1.30 3.52
CA ILE A 71 1.60 0.13 4.39
C ILE A 71 1.75 -1.07 3.46
N GLY A 72 2.97 -1.57 3.35
CA GLY A 72 3.31 -2.76 2.58
C GLY A 72 3.03 -4.01 3.41
N LEU A 73 2.14 -4.87 2.92
CA LEU A 73 1.91 -6.20 3.45
C LEU A 73 2.90 -7.16 2.80
N GLY A 74 3.80 -7.70 3.61
CA GLY A 74 4.82 -8.62 3.15
C GLY A 74 4.18 -9.84 2.52
N ILE A 75 4.49 -10.10 1.25
CA ILE A 75 4.07 -11.33 0.56
C ILE A 75 5.24 -12.29 0.36
N GLY A 76 6.47 -11.87 0.67
CA GLY A 76 7.69 -12.59 0.30
C GLY A 76 8.09 -12.33 -1.15
N ARG A 77 9.19 -12.96 -1.57
CA ARG A 77 9.71 -12.83 -2.93
C ARG A 77 10.14 -14.19 -3.46
N PRO A 78 9.84 -14.53 -4.72
CA PRO A 78 10.39 -15.73 -5.33
C PRO A 78 11.93 -15.64 -5.40
N GLU A 79 12.61 -16.79 -5.42
CA GLU A 79 14.08 -16.83 -5.49
C GLU A 79 14.61 -16.13 -6.76
N SER A 80 13.91 -16.34 -7.88
CA SER A 80 14.25 -15.66 -9.13
C SER A 80 13.88 -14.19 -9.08
N ARG A 81 14.80 -13.34 -9.53
CA ARG A 81 14.58 -11.90 -9.74
C ARG A 81 14.08 -11.57 -11.15
N ASP A 82 13.85 -12.59 -11.98
CA ASP A 82 13.26 -12.41 -13.30
C ASP A 82 11.89 -11.72 -13.20
N LYS A 83 11.65 -10.75 -14.09
CA LYS A 83 10.43 -9.93 -14.04
C LYS A 83 9.16 -10.74 -14.28
N ASN A 84 9.22 -11.74 -15.15
CA ASN A 84 8.07 -12.56 -15.48
C ASN A 84 7.74 -13.49 -14.31
N VAL A 85 8.76 -14.09 -13.67
CA VAL A 85 8.56 -14.92 -12.47
C VAL A 85 7.98 -14.10 -11.31
N VAL A 86 8.48 -12.89 -11.09
CA VAL A 86 7.91 -11.98 -10.07
C VAL A 86 6.48 -11.59 -10.41
N ALA A 87 6.19 -11.31 -11.69
CA ALA A 87 4.83 -10.98 -12.13
C ALA A 87 3.85 -12.15 -11.93
N GLU A 88 4.25 -13.37 -12.27
CA GLU A 88 3.45 -14.57 -12.01
C GLU A 88 3.23 -14.79 -10.51
N TYR A 89 4.26 -14.58 -9.69
CA TYR A 89 4.16 -14.71 -8.23
C TYR A 89 3.12 -13.76 -7.62
N VAL A 90 3.16 -12.47 -7.96
CA VAL A 90 2.20 -11.47 -7.42
C VAL A 90 0.79 -11.64 -7.96
N LEU A 91 0.62 -12.33 -9.10
CA LEU A 91 -0.68 -12.70 -9.66
C LEU A 91 -1.18 -14.04 -9.12
N GLY A 92 -0.31 -14.80 -8.45
CA GLY A 92 -0.62 -16.08 -7.83
C GLY A 92 -1.57 -15.95 -6.64
N ARG A 93 -2.16 -17.08 -6.25
CA ARG A 93 -3.00 -17.16 -5.05
C ARG A 93 -2.15 -17.50 -3.83
N MET A 94 -2.39 -16.79 -2.73
CA MET A 94 -1.86 -17.20 -1.43
C MET A 94 -2.45 -18.56 -1.01
N SER A 95 -1.60 -19.42 -0.46
CA SER A 95 -1.96 -20.63 0.25
C SER A 95 -2.77 -20.32 1.51
N SER A 96 -3.44 -21.34 2.07
CA SER A 96 -4.17 -21.17 3.34
C SER A 96 -3.27 -20.69 4.46
N ARG A 97 -2.06 -21.26 4.58
CA ARG A 97 -1.10 -20.87 5.62
C ARG A 97 -0.66 -19.42 5.48
N GLU A 98 -0.44 -18.93 4.26
CA GLU A 98 -0.07 -17.53 4.04
C GLU A 98 -1.22 -16.58 4.40
N LYS A 99 -2.47 -16.96 4.12
CA LYS A 99 -3.65 -16.19 4.55
C LYS A 99 -3.78 -16.16 6.07
N ASP A 100 -3.57 -17.28 6.74
CA ASP A 100 -3.59 -17.34 8.20
C ASP A 100 -2.54 -16.40 8.79
N LEU A 101 -1.31 -16.43 8.28
CA LEU A 101 -0.24 -15.49 8.69
C LEU A 101 -0.60 -14.03 8.42
N MET A 102 -1.27 -13.72 7.31
CA MET A 102 -1.75 -12.35 7.04
C MET A 102 -2.78 -11.90 8.07
N ILE A 103 -3.69 -12.77 8.47
CA ILE A 103 -4.74 -12.46 9.45
C ILE A 103 -4.17 -12.40 10.87
N GLU A 104 -3.33 -13.36 11.25
CA GLU A 104 -2.80 -13.48 12.60
C GLU A 104 -1.69 -12.49 12.90
N GLU A 105 -0.80 -12.22 11.93
CA GLU A 105 0.37 -11.37 12.16
C GLU A 105 0.24 -9.98 11.54
N ALA A 106 -0.17 -9.88 10.26
CA ALA A 106 -0.15 -8.59 9.58
C ALA A 106 -1.33 -7.70 9.98
N LEU A 107 -2.55 -8.25 10.02
CA LEU A 107 -3.76 -7.47 10.26
C LEU A 107 -3.75 -6.67 11.57
N PRO A 108 -3.38 -7.24 12.75
CA PRO A 108 -3.32 -6.47 13.99
C PRO A 108 -2.37 -5.28 13.89
N VAL A 109 -1.21 -5.48 13.24
CA VAL A 109 -0.21 -4.45 13.04
C VAL A 109 -0.71 -3.36 12.09
N VAL A 110 -1.37 -3.73 11.00
CA VAL A 110 -1.96 -2.77 10.05
C VAL A 110 -3.02 -1.91 10.74
N LEU A 111 -3.91 -2.51 11.53
CA LEU A 111 -4.95 -1.78 12.27
C LEU A 111 -4.32 -0.76 13.24
N GLN A 112 -3.31 -1.18 14.00
CA GLN A 112 -2.59 -0.28 14.89
C GLN A 112 -1.91 0.87 14.13
N MET A 113 -1.28 0.58 12.99
CA MET A 113 -0.65 1.62 12.16
C MET A 113 -1.65 2.62 11.60
N ILE A 114 -2.85 2.17 11.19
CA ILE A 114 -3.91 3.06 10.72
C ILE A 114 -4.35 4.02 11.84
N GLU A 115 -4.54 3.50 13.05
CA GLU A 115 -4.87 4.32 14.23
C GLU A 115 -3.75 5.32 14.57
N ASP A 116 -2.50 4.87 14.55
CA ASP A 116 -1.34 5.70 14.86
C ASP A 116 -1.13 6.80 13.80
N ILE A 117 -1.43 6.52 12.53
CA ILE A 117 -1.44 7.53 11.46
C ILE A 117 -2.57 8.54 11.72
N GLY A 118 -3.79 8.06 12.02
CA GLY A 118 -4.96 8.91 12.27
C GLY A 118 -4.82 9.81 13.50
N THR A 119 -4.11 9.35 14.53
CA THR A 119 -3.79 10.12 15.75
C THR A 119 -2.51 10.94 15.63
N GLY A 120 -1.75 10.82 14.52
CA GLY A 120 -0.52 11.55 14.27
C GLY A 120 0.69 11.07 15.08
N LYS A 121 0.64 9.86 15.65
CA LYS A 121 1.78 9.17 16.30
C LYS A 121 2.80 8.66 15.27
N LEU A 122 2.34 8.24 14.10
CA LEU A 122 3.17 7.87 12.96
C LEU A 122 3.19 9.03 11.94
N LYS A 123 4.32 9.73 11.87
CA LYS A 123 4.55 10.87 10.96
C LYS A 123 5.61 10.61 9.90
#